data_AF-A0A915IPK4-F1
#
_entry.id   AF-A0A915IPK4-F1
#
_cell.length_a   1.000
_cell.length_b   1.000
_cell.length_c   1.000
_cell.angle_alpha   90.00
_cell.angle_beta   90.00
_cell.angle_gamma   90.00
#
_symmetry.space_group_name_H-M   'P 1'
#
loop_
_entity.id
_entity.type
_entity.pdbx_description
1 polymer ?
#
loop_
_entity_poly.entity_id
_entity_poly.type
_entity_poly.pdbx_seq_one_letter_code
_entity_poly.pdbx_strand_id
1 'polypeptide(L)'
;MYKISSKNARATQKYVNTVELSLFYIRNLCRFYDNPNSCDILLRYSVNLSSFYGCAYVTESHRRLVASIETEYQNRISDMENELVKQRDRMTQILAEKDQELESLRRVHLMNQPGTSAMSMGDDTFAHSFVQQRASAVRSDSRISYTSLEEPYMMTSEEANSPSPFAPADPVPSPMLSHYQKEVARRDYDLQRMRVDLRRLESQLVAAQHDLISKELTNHEIVEKLKDEIRNLETKFARQRDFGGPKIHGDSSELCDNIEYLKNVFQQLIRCTEPRAKLPMIKAICRALKFTPKEIDEVMQCYKHASNVFPDRNPTSIIKKEYPDSCLKCATCGKALLR
;
A
#
# COMPACT_ATOMS: atom_id res chain seq x y z
N MET A 1 -3.25 15.39 -8.92
CA MET A 1 -4.40 14.50 -8.63
C MET A 1 -5.68 14.79 -9.45
N TYR A 2 -6.12 16.04 -9.66
CA TYR A 2 -7.38 16.34 -10.37
C TYR A 2 -7.49 15.84 -11.84
N LYS A 3 -6.37 15.74 -12.59
CA LYS A 3 -6.39 15.27 -14.00
C LYS A 3 -6.65 13.77 -14.17
N ILE A 4 -6.39 12.95 -13.15
CA ILE A 4 -6.61 11.49 -13.21
C ILE A 4 -8.10 11.18 -13.02
N SER A 5 -8.78 11.94 -12.15
CA SER A 5 -10.22 11.83 -11.91
C SER A 5 -11.06 12.11 -13.16
N SER A 6 -10.72 13.14 -13.95
CA SER A 6 -11.50 13.47 -15.17
C SER A 6 -11.30 12.48 -16.31
N LYS A 7 -10.12 11.86 -16.42
CA LYS A 7 -9.86 10.79 -17.41
C LYS A 7 -10.60 9.51 -17.06
N ASN A 8 -10.63 9.15 -15.77
CA ASN A 8 -11.41 8.02 -15.30
C ASN A 8 -12.92 8.24 -15.52
N ALA A 9 -13.43 9.43 -15.23
CA ALA A 9 -14.84 9.78 -15.48
C ALA A 9 -15.26 9.66 -16.96
N ARG A 10 -14.40 10.09 -17.90
CA ARG A 10 -14.68 9.93 -19.35
C ARG A 10 -14.65 8.47 -19.79
N ALA A 11 -13.81 7.64 -19.17
CA ALA A 11 -13.71 6.23 -19.50
C ALA A 11 -14.87 5.41 -18.93
N THR A 12 -15.32 5.69 -17.70
CA THR A 12 -16.56 5.12 -17.17
C THR A 12 -17.77 5.52 -17.99
N GLN A 13 -17.86 6.78 -18.44
CA GLN A 13 -18.97 7.20 -19.30
C GLN A 13 -18.99 6.45 -20.64
N LYS A 14 -17.83 6.21 -21.27
CA LYS A 14 -17.75 5.38 -22.49
C LYS A 14 -18.20 3.95 -22.23
N TYR A 15 -17.83 3.37 -21.08
CA TYR A 15 -18.25 2.02 -20.72
C TYR A 15 -19.78 1.92 -20.54
N VAL A 16 -20.36 2.85 -19.78
CA VAL A 16 -21.82 2.94 -19.57
C VAL A 16 -22.55 3.05 -20.92
N ASN A 17 -22.12 3.95 -21.79
CA ASN A 17 -22.74 4.12 -23.11
C ASN A 17 -22.65 2.85 -23.97
N THR A 18 -21.55 2.09 -23.86
CA THR A 18 -21.37 0.84 -24.62
C THR A 18 -22.30 -0.26 -24.10
N VAL A 19 -22.43 -0.37 -22.77
CA VAL A 19 -23.35 -1.33 -22.13
C VAL A 19 -24.80 -1.01 -22.49
N GLU A 20 -25.19 0.26 -22.44
CA GLU A 20 -26.54 0.69 -22.83
C GLU A 20 -26.85 0.38 -24.30
N LEU A 21 -25.90 0.60 -25.21
CA LEU A 21 -26.05 0.25 -26.62
C LEU A 21 -26.22 -1.26 -26.84
N SER A 22 -25.45 -2.09 -26.13
CA SER A 22 -25.60 -3.54 -26.19
C SER A 22 -26.93 -4.03 -25.60
N LEU A 23 -27.39 -3.45 -24.49
CA LEU A 23 -28.70 -3.75 -23.92
C LEU A 23 -29.84 -3.32 -24.85
N PHE A 24 -29.70 -2.17 -25.52
CA PHE A 24 -30.66 -1.71 -26.53
C PHE A 24 -30.76 -2.67 -27.72
N TYR A 25 -29.63 -3.17 -28.22
CA TYR A 25 -29.61 -4.16 -29.31
C TYR A 25 -30.24 -5.48 -28.91
N ILE A 26 -29.94 -5.99 -27.71
CA ILE A 26 -30.52 -7.23 -27.19
C ILE A 26 -32.03 -7.08 -26.99
N ARG A 27 -32.51 -5.94 -26.49
CA ARG A 27 -33.94 -5.66 -26.30
C ARG A 27 -34.70 -5.59 -27.63
N ASN A 28 -34.06 -5.09 -28.68
CA ASN A 28 -34.63 -5.11 -30.03
C ASN A 28 -34.61 -6.51 -30.67
N LEU A 29 -33.55 -7.30 -30.48
CA LEU A 29 -33.49 -8.69 -30.93
C LEU A 29 -34.57 -9.55 -30.24
N CYS A 30 -34.80 -9.30 -28.95
CA CYS A 30 -35.86 -9.95 -28.18
C CYS A 30 -37.28 -9.61 -28.63
N ARG A 31 -37.50 -8.48 -29.31
CA ARG A 31 -38.79 -8.17 -29.93
C ARG A 31 -39.03 -8.94 -31.23
N PHE A 32 -37.98 -9.42 -31.88
CA PHE A 32 -38.07 -10.13 -33.17
C PHE A 32 -38.21 -11.64 -33.02
N TYR A 33 -37.80 -12.21 -31.88
CA TYR A 33 -37.90 -13.65 -31.61
C TYR A 33 -38.92 -13.90 -30.48
N ASP A 34 -40.11 -14.41 -30.84
CA ASP A 34 -41.21 -14.76 -29.92
C ASP A 34 -40.92 -15.96 -28.97
N ASN A 35 -39.64 -16.29 -28.75
CA ASN A 35 -39.25 -17.41 -27.90
C ASN A 35 -38.72 -16.91 -26.54
N PRO A 36 -39.54 -16.93 -25.46
CA PRO A 36 -39.20 -16.34 -24.18
C PRO A 36 -37.95 -16.97 -23.53
N ASN A 37 -37.66 -18.23 -23.84
CA ASN A 37 -36.47 -18.93 -23.31
C ASN A 37 -35.16 -18.42 -23.95
N SER A 38 -35.21 -17.90 -25.18
CA SER A 38 -34.02 -17.38 -25.86
C SER A 38 -33.59 -16.02 -25.31
N CYS A 39 -34.56 -15.20 -24.87
CA CYS A 39 -34.31 -13.89 -24.28
C CYS A 39 -33.69 -13.96 -22.89
N ASP A 40 -34.12 -14.89 -22.02
CA ASP A 40 -33.56 -15.00 -20.67
C ASP A 40 -32.08 -15.45 -20.71
N ILE A 41 -31.75 -16.35 -21.65
CA ILE A 41 -30.36 -16.80 -21.85
C ILE A 41 -29.49 -15.64 -22.35
N LEU A 42 -29.93 -14.88 -23.36
CA LEU A 42 -29.17 -13.75 -23.89
C LEU A 42 -28.99 -12.62 -22.87
N LEU A 43 -30.02 -12.33 -22.06
CA LEU A 43 -29.92 -11.35 -20.98
C LEU A 43 -28.90 -11.80 -19.92
N ARG A 44 -28.95 -13.06 -19.46
CA ARG A 44 -27.97 -13.61 -18.50
C ARG A 44 -26.55 -13.58 -19.04
N TYR A 45 -26.34 -13.97 -20.30
CA TYR A 45 -25.01 -13.89 -20.92
C TYR A 45 -24.51 -12.46 -21.02
N SER A 46 -25.36 -11.49 -21.35
CA SER A 46 -24.97 -10.07 -21.46
C SER A 46 -24.61 -9.42 -20.12
N VAL A 47 -25.34 -9.76 -19.05
CA VAL A 47 -25.03 -9.29 -17.69
C VAL A 47 -23.72 -9.90 -17.20
N ASN A 48 -23.48 -11.19 -17.47
CA ASN A 48 -22.23 -11.84 -17.09
C ASN A 48 -21.03 -11.30 -17.89
N LEU A 49 -21.19 -11.04 -19.19
CA LEU A 49 -20.13 -10.44 -20.01
C LEU A 49 -19.81 -9.03 -19.54
N SER A 50 -20.82 -8.18 -19.29
CA SER A 50 -20.61 -6.81 -18.81
C SER A 50 -20.04 -6.77 -17.38
N SER A 51 -20.36 -7.73 -16.52
CA SER A 51 -19.71 -7.88 -15.22
C SER A 51 -18.23 -8.27 -15.38
N PHE A 52 -17.93 -9.22 -16.26
CA PHE A 52 -16.58 -9.70 -16.52
C PHE A 52 -15.68 -8.61 -17.13
N TYR A 53 -16.15 -7.89 -18.16
CA TYR A 53 -15.40 -6.78 -18.77
C TYR A 53 -15.25 -5.59 -17.82
N GLY A 54 -16.25 -5.32 -16.98
CA GLY A 54 -16.18 -4.28 -15.96
C GLY A 54 -15.12 -4.60 -14.91
N CYS A 55 -15.09 -5.85 -14.43
CA CYS A 55 -14.08 -6.34 -13.50
C CYS A 55 -12.67 -6.25 -14.11
N ALA A 56 -12.47 -6.79 -15.33
CA ALA A 56 -11.18 -6.76 -16.01
C ALA A 56 -10.66 -5.33 -16.24
N TYR A 57 -11.54 -4.39 -16.59
CA TYR A 57 -11.18 -2.99 -16.77
C TYR A 57 -10.77 -2.32 -15.44
N VAL A 58 -11.51 -2.57 -14.36
CA VAL A 58 -11.16 -2.05 -13.02
C VAL A 58 -9.83 -2.61 -12.55
N THR A 59 -9.58 -3.91 -12.75
CA THR A 59 -8.30 -4.54 -12.40
C THR A 59 -7.14 -3.91 -13.19
N GLU A 60 -7.28 -3.70 -14.50
CA GLU A 60 -6.23 -3.10 -15.32
C GLU A 60 -6.01 -1.61 -14.99
N SER A 61 -7.07 -0.87 -14.68
CA SER A 61 -6.96 0.52 -14.20
C SER A 61 -6.23 0.60 -12.86
N HIS A 62 -6.58 -0.28 -11.92
CA HIS A 62 -5.90 -0.38 -10.63
C HIS A 62 -4.43 -0.78 -10.81
N ARG A 63 -4.13 -1.72 -11.72
CA ARG A 63 -2.76 -2.12 -12.05
C ARG A 63 -1.92 -0.96 -12.57
N ARG A 64 -2.48 -0.12 -13.44
CA ARG A 64 -1.81 1.09 -13.95
C ARG A 64 -1.60 2.15 -12.88
N LEU A 65 -2.58 2.33 -11.99
CA LEU A 65 -2.45 3.28 -10.89
C LEU A 65 -1.34 2.84 -9.92
N VAL A 66 -1.30 1.56 -9.55
CA VAL A 66 -0.24 1.00 -8.70
C VAL A 66 1.13 1.20 -9.35
N ALA A 67 1.28 0.83 -10.63
CA ALA A 67 2.54 1.03 -11.34
C ALA A 67 2.96 2.51 -11.40
N SER A 68 2.01 3.44 -11.61
CA SER A 68 2.30 4.87 -11.59
C SER A 68 2.79 5.33 -10.21
N ILE A 69 2.15 4.88 -9.14
CA ILE A 69 2.50 5.24 -7.77
C ILE A 69 3.89 4.67 -7.42
N GLU A 70 4.16 3.41 -7.80
CA GLU A 70 5.47 2.79 -7.63
C GLU A 70 6.57 3.60 -8.32
N THR A 71 6.37 4.02 -9.57
CA THR A 71 7.36 4.86 -10.27
C THR A 71 7.57 6.21 -9.61
N GLU A 72 6.53 6.83 -9.06
CA GLU A 72 6.64 8.11 -8.33
C GLU A 72 7.46 7.95 -7.05
N TYR A 73 7.23 6.88 -6.29
CA TYR A 73 8.02 6.57 -5.10
C TYR A 73 9.47 6.23 -5.42
N GLN A 74 9.71 5.45 -6.48
CA GLN A 74 11.07 5.14 -6.93
C GLN A 74 11.84 6.40 -7.33
N ASN A 75 11.20 7.32 -8.07
CA ASN A 75 11.81 8.60 -8.42
C ASN A 75 12.13 9.42 -7.16
N ARG A 76 11.21 9.46 -6.19
CA ARG A 76 11.43 10.21 -4.95
C ARG A 76 12.54 9.63 -4.08
N ILE A 77 12.69 8.30 -4.07
CA ILE A 77 13.82 7.62 -3.41
C ILE A 77 15.12 8.01 -4.11
N SER A 78 15.17 7.93 -5.45
CA SER A 78 16.36 8.29 -6.22
C SER A 78 16.78 9.76 -6.01
N ASP A 79 15.83 10.69 -5.94
CA ASP A 79 16.12 12.10 -5.67
C ASP A 79 16.73 12.31 -4.27
N MET A 80 16.21 11.61 -3.25
CA MET A 80 16.75 11.68 -1.89
C MET A 80 18.15 11.05 -1.81
N GLU A 81 18.37 9.91 -2.46
CA GLU A 81 19.68 9.26 -2.55
C GLU A 81 20.71 10.17 -3.22
N ASN A 82 20.32 10.83 -4.32
CA ASN A 82 21.17 11.78 -5.02
C ASN A 82 21.55 12.99 -4.14
N GLU A 83 20.62 13.51 -3.33
CA GLU A 83 20.93 14.60 -2.42
C GLU A 83 21.84 14.16 -1.25
N LEU A 84 21.66 12.94 -0.74
CA LEU A 84 22.58 12.37 0.26
C LEU A 84 23.99 12.19 -0.29
N VAL A 85 24.13 11.72 -1.54
CA VAL A 85 25.44 11.62 -2.20
C VAL A 85 26.07 13.00 -2.34
N LYS A 86 25.33 14.01 -2.79
CA LYS A 86 25.85 15.39 -2.86
C LYS A 86 26.27 15.93 -1.49
N GLN A 87 25.52 15.64 -0.43
CA GLN A 87 25.90 16.04 0.93
C GLN A 87 27.19 15.35 1.39
N ARG A 88 27.33 14.05 1.11
CA ARG A 88 28.56 13.30 1.38
C ARG A 88 29.75 13.88 0.62
N ASP A 89 29.57 14.22 -0.65
CA ASP A 89 30.65 14.77 -1.49
C ASP A 89 31.07 16.15 -0.98
N ARG A 90 30.12 17.03 -0.65
CA ARG A 90 30.39 18.32 0.00
C ARG A 90 31.15 18.16 1.32
N MET A 91 30.74 17.21 2.17
CA MET A 91 31.41 16.93 3.43
C MET A 91 32.85 16.43 3.20
N THR A 92 33.02 15.52 2.24
CA THR A 92 34.34 14.97 1.88
C THR A 92 35.27 16.06 1.36
N GLN A 93 34.75 16.99 0.55
CA GLN A 93 35.50 18.15 0.08
C GLN A 93 35.91 19.08 1.24
N ILE A 94 34.99 19.41 2.14
CA ILE A 94 35.29 20.26 3.31
C ILE A 94 36.35 19.60 4.19
N LEU A 95 36.28 18.28 4.40
CA LEU A 95 37.30 17.55 5.14
C LEU A 95 38.67 17.64 4.46
N ALA A 96 38.73 17.45 3.14
CA ALA A 96 39.99 17.58 2.39
C ALA A 96 40.58 18.99 2.46
N GLU A 97 39.74 20.03 2.37
CA GLU A 97 40.16 21.43 2.53
C GLU A 97 40.71 21.69 3.95
N LYS A 98 40.06 21.13 4.98
CA LYS A 98 40.51 21.25 6.38
C LYS A 98 41.81 20.49 6.64
N ASP A 99 41.99 19.32 6.04
CA ASP A 99 43.24 18.57 6.12
C ASP A 99 44.39 19.34 5.46
N GLN A 100 44.14 20.00 4.32
CA GLN A 100 45.11 20.86 3.66
C GLN A 100 45.47 22.09 4.51
N GLU A 101 44.47 22.73 5.14
CA GLU A 101 44.67 23.85 6.05
C GLU A 101 45.53 23.42 7.26
N LEU A 102 45.20 22.29 7.88
CA LEU A 102 45.97 21.72 8.98
C LEU A 102 47.41 21.40 8.57
N GLU A 103 47.62 20.85 7.38
CA GLU A 103 48.96 20.55 6.87
C GLU A 103 49.76 21.84 6.58
N SER A 104 49.09 22.90 6.13
CA SER A 104 49.72 24.21 5.97
C SER A 104 50.14 24.83 7.30
N LEU A 105 49.28 24.74 8.33
CA LEU A 105 49.57 25.21 9.67
C LEU A 105 50.71 24.40 10.32
N ARG A 106 50.73 23.08 10.13
CA ARG A 106 51.84 22.21 10.57
C ARG A 106 53.15 22.61 9.90
N ARG A 107 53.15 22.92 8.60
CA ARG A 107 54.35 23.41 7.89
C ARG A 107 54.84 24.74 8.44
N VAL A 108 53.94 25.70 8.67
CA VAL A 108 54.29 27.01 9.27
C VAL A 108 54.82 26.84 10.68
N HIS A 109 54.19 26.00 11.49
CA HIS A 109 54.66 25.69 12.86
C HIS A 109 56.05 25.07 12.84
N LEU A 110 56.32 24.13 11.93
CA LEU A 110 57.63 23.49 11.80
C LEU A 110 58.71 24.48 11.33
N MET A 111 58.37 25.46 10.49
CA MET A 111 59.30 26.50 10.03
C MET A 111 59.56 27.61 11.05
N ASN A 112 58.61 27.87 11.96
CA ASN A 112 58.73 28.91 12.99
C ASN A 112 59.23 28.41 14.36
N GLN A 113 59.63 27.13 14.49
CA GLN A 113 60.34 26.69 15.67
C GLN A 113 61.78 27.24 15.67
N PRO A 114 62.16 28.12 16.62
CA PRO A 114 63.54 28.51 16.80
C PRO A 114 64.30 27.29 17.32
N GLY A 115 65.44 26.97 16.70
CA GLY A 115 66.21 25.77 16.98
C GLY A 115 66.43 25.53 18.48
N THR A 116 65.76 24.50 19.00
CA THR A 116 66.17 23.79 20.20
C THR A 116 66.60 22.40 19.76
N SER A 117 67.92 22.25 19.61
CA SER A 117 68.58 20.96 19.49
C SER A 117 68.18 20.02 20.63
N ALA A 118 67.92 18.77 20.26
CA ALA A 118 68.19 17.54 21.01
C ALA A 118 67.94 17.55 22.52
N MET A 119 66.91 16.81 22.95
CA MET A 119 66.92 15.80 24.02
C MET A 119 65.46 15.46 24.37
N SER A 120 65.04 14.22 24.12
CA SER A 120 64.33 13.35 25.09
C SER A 120 63.58 12.26 24.34
N MET A 121 64.16 11.06 24.40
CA MET A 121 63.44 9.81 24.24
C MET A 121 62.42 9.65 25.37
N GLY A 122 61.25 9.09 25.05
CA GLY A 122 60.30 8.52 25.99
C GLY A 122 59.26 9.49 26.52
N ASP A 123 58.00 9.33 26.12
CA ASP A 123 57.03 8.61 26.95
C ASP A 123 55.65 8.56 26.24
N ASP A 124 55.25 7.35 25.85
CA ASP A 124 53.95 7.02 25.24
C ASP A 124 52.83 7.01 26.29
N THR A 125 52.53 8.17 26.92
CA THR A 125 51.53 8.21 28.02
C THR A 125 50.57 9.40 27.97
N PHE A 126 50.35 10.03 26.81
CA PHE A 126 49.35 11.12 26.69
C PHE A 126 48.19 10.83 25.72
N ALA A 127 48.22 9.70 25.00
CA ALA A 127 47.21 9.41 23.97
C ALA A 127 45.91 8.76 24.48
N HIS A 128 45.77 8.44 25.77
CA HIS A 128 44.65 7.62 26.26
C HIS A 128 43.55 8.33 27.09
N SER A 129 43.62 9.65 27.32
CA SER A 129 42.60 10.33 28.16
C SER A 129 41.45 10.99 27.40
N PHE A 130 41.44 11.02 26.05
CA PHE A 130 40.43 11.75 25.28
C PHE A 130 39.36 10.89 24.59
N VAL A 131 39.45 9.55 24.70
CA VAL A 131 38.49 8.63 24.06
C VAL A 131 37.46 8.05 25.05
N GLN A 132 37.60 8.31 26.35
CA GLN A 132 36.69 7.79 27.39
C GLN A 132 35.73 8.86 27.95
N GLN A 133 35.22 9.75 27.09
CA GLN A 133 34.12 10.67 27.47
C GLN A 133 33.05 10.79 26.38
N ARG A 134 32.85 9.72 25.59
CA ARG A 134 31.80 9.69 24.55
C ARG A 134 30.82 8.52 24.67
N ALA A 135 30.94 7.67 25.68
CA ALA A 135 30.10 6.48 25.86
C ALA A 135 29.05 6.59 26.99
N SER A 136 28.86 7.75 27.61
CA SER A 136 27.86 7.94 28.67
C SER A 136 27.17 9.30 28.57
N ALA A 137 26.42 9.48 27.49
CA ALA A 137 25.40 10.53 27.37
C ALA A 137 24.21 10.02 26.52
N VAL A 138 23.70 8.83 26.87
CA VAL A 138 22.35 8.39 26.51
C VAL A 138 21.61 8.22 27.82
N ARG A 139 20.94 9.29 28.22
CA ARG A 139 19.71 9.38 29.05
C ARG A 139 19.76 10.60 29.97
N SER A 140 18.61 11.27 29.98
CA SER A 140 18.13 12.21 30.99
C SER A 140 18.49 13.68 30.78
N ASP A 141 17.56 14.35 30.10
CA ASP A 141 16.85 15.54 30.57
C ASP A 141 17.70 16.75 30.98
N SER A 142 17.70 17.78 30.12
CA SER A 142 18.16 19.11 30.49
C SER A 142 17.26 20.17 29.87
N ARG A 143 16.30 20.65 30.68
CA ARG A 143 15.82 22.02 30.62
C ARG A 143 17.02 22.96 30.68
N ILE A 144 17.40 23.54 29.55
CA ILE A 144 18.37 24.63 29.52
C ILE A 144 17.59 25.93 29.76
N SER A 145 17.72 26.41 31.00
CA SER A 145 17.39 27.76 31.44
C SER A 145 18.32 28.75 30.75
N TYR A 146 17.76 29.58 29.88
CA TYR A 146 18.45 30.72 29.27
C TYR A 146 18.51 31.85 30.30
N THR A 147 19.60 31.89 31.05
CA THR A 147 20.00 33.09 31.80
C THR A 147 21.50 33.30 31.66
N SER A 148 21.84 34.51 31.21
CA SER A 148 23.12 35.20 31.44
C SER A 148 24.33 34.73 30.66
N LEU A 149 24.72 35.51 29.65
CA LEU A 149 26.00 36.23 29.57
C LEU A 149 26.19 36.73 28.14
N GLU A 150 26.14 38.05 27.97
CA GLU A 150 27.26 38.79 27.35
C GLU A 150 27.00 40.29 27.53
N GLU A 151 27.71 40.85 28.51
CA GLU A 151 28.00 42.27 28.57
C GLU A 151 28.85 42.68 27.35
N PRO A 152 28.68 43.90 26.83
CA PRO A 152 29.58 44.44 25.82
C PRO A 152 30.91 44.81 26.48
N TYR A 153 31.98 44.07 26.16
CA TYR A 153 33.35 44.50 26.45
C TYR A 153 33.64 45.79 25.68
N MET A 154 33.54 46.92 26.38
CA MET A 154 34.19 48.18 26.02
C MET A 154 35.70 47.99 26.22
N MET A 155 36.47 47.89 25.12
CA MET A 155 37.92 48.08 25.20
C MET A 155 38.18 49.54 25.59
N THR A 156 38.49 49.75 26.86
CA THR A 156 39.10 50.98 27.39
C THR A 156 40.49 51.12 26.77
N SER A 157 40.67 52.14 25.92
CA SER A 157 41.98 52.63 25.52
C SER A 157 42.37 53.80 26.41
N GLU A 158 42.80 53.49 27.63
CA GLU A 158 43.60 54.40 28.45
C GLU A 158 45.02 53.85 28.50
N GLU A 159 45.92 54.40 27.68
CA GLU A 159 47.34 54.64 27.99
C GLU A 159 48.07 55.21 26.76
N ALA A 160 48.11 56.54 26.66
CA ALA A 160 49.19 57.33 26.03
C ALA A 160 48.94 58.83 26.24
N ASN A 161 48.81 59.28 27.50
CA ASN A 161 48.87 60.71 27.83
C ASN A 161 50.32 61.10 28.13
N SER A 162 51.09 61.38 27.08
CA SER A 162 52.28 62.24 27.15
C SER A 162 51.95 63.54 26.40
N PRO A 163 52.00 64.72 27.04
CA PRO A 163 51.66 65.97 26.38
C PRO A 163 52.80 66.40 25.43
N SER A 164 52.59 66.20 24.13
CA SER A 164 53.44 66.78 23.10
C SER A 164 52.96 68.20 22.77
N PRO A 165 53.80 69.24 22.88
CA PRO A 165 53.43 70.63 22.67
C PRO A 165 53.61 71.05 21.21
N PHE A 166 53.04 70.33 20.24
CA PHE A 166 52.97 70.78 18.85
C PHE A 166 51.74 70.18 18.17
N ALA A 167 50.59 70.83 18.33
CA ALA A 167 49.49 70.70 17.39
C ALA A 167 49.67 71.78 16.32
N PRO A 168 49.81 71.38 15.05
CA PRO A 168 48.76 71.76 14.12
C PRO A 168 48.37 70.62 13.15
N ALA A 169 47.18 70.78 12.59
CA ALA A 169 46.52 70.00 11.55
C ALA A 169 45.62 68.84 12.03
N ASP A 170 44.36 68.96 11.66
CA ASP A 170 43.29 67.98 11.81
C ASP A 170 43.76 66.55 11.47
N PRO A 171 43.30 65.52 12.20
CA PRO A 171 43.60 64.13 11.86
C PRO A 171 42.75 63.76 10.64
N VAL A 172 43.19 64.12 9.44
CA VAL A 172 42.60 63.61 8.21
C VAL A 172 42.79 62.09 8.24
N PRO A 173 41.71 61.29 8.33
CA PRO A 173 41.86 59.84 8.37
C PRO A 173 42.56 59.40 7.10
N SER A 174 43.68 58.69 7.23
CA SER A 174 44.40 58.14 6.07
C SER A 174 43.38 57.44 5.15
N PRO A 175 43.36 57.72 3.83
CA PRO A 175 42.37 57.16 2.91
C PRO A 175 42.22 55.63 2.99
N MET A 176 43.32 54.95 3.35
CA MET A 176 43.37 53.51 3.61
C MET A 176 42.58 53.09 4.85
N LEU A 177 42.66 53.86 5.94
CA LEU A 177 41.90 53.62 7.18
C LEU A 177 40.41 53.83 6.96
N SER A 178 40.02 54.87 6.20
CA SER A 178 38.62 55.11 5.82
C SER A 178 38.07 53.98 4.94
N HIS A 179 38.87 53.46 3.99
CA HIS A 179 38.50 52.31 3.18
C HIS A 179 38.29 51.06 4.03
N TYR A 180 39.23 50.76 4.95
CA TYR A 180 39.11 49.60 5.83
C TYR A 180 37.86 49.67 6.73
N GLN A 181 37.55 50.83 7.29
CA GLN A 181 36.32 51.03 8.07
C GLN A 181 35.04 50.74 7.26
N LYS A 182 35.00 51.15 5.99
CA LYS A 182 33.87 50.86 5.10
C LYS A 182 33.74 49.36 4.81
N GLU A 183 34.86 48.67 4.60
CA GLU A 183 34.87 47.22 4.36
C GLU A 183 34.44 46.44 5.61
N VAL A 184 34.86 46.85 6.80
CA VAL A 184 34.38 46.27 8.07
C VAL A 184 32.87 46.46 8.20
N ALA A 185 32.36 47.67 7.97
CA ALA A 185 30.93 47.95 8.04
C ALA A 185 30.10 47.12 7.05
N ARG A 186 30.63 46.85 5.84
CA ARG A 186 29.99 45.95 4.87
C ARG A 186 29.92 44.52 5.38
N ARG A 187 31.04 44.02 5.93
CA ARG A 187 31.08 42.66 6.49
C ARG A 187 30.18 42.51 7.71
N ASP A 188 30.11 43.53 8.57
CA ASP A 188 29.21 43.52 9.73
C ASP A 188 27.74 43.51 9.31
N TYR A 189 27.40 44.27 8.26
CA TYR A 189 26.05 44.22 7.68
C TYR A 189 25.70 42.84 7.13
N ASP A 190 26.60 42.24 6.35
CA ASP A 190 26.39 40.90 5.79
C ASP A 190 26.28 39.85 6.89
N LEU A 191 27.14 39.92 7.90
CA LEU A 191 27.12 39.03 9.05
C LEU A 191 25.78 39.16 9.81
N GLN A 192 25.30 40.38 10.01
CA GLN A 192 24.01 40.62 10.67
C GLN A 192 22.83 40.09 9.84
N ARG A 193 22.88 40.27 8.51
CA ARG A 193 21.89 39.70 7.59
C ARG A 193 21.88 38.18 7.66
N MET A 194 23.05 37.55 7.60
CA MET A 194 23.18 36.09 7.69
C MET A 194 22.68 35.56 9.04
N ARG A 195 22.92 36.28 10.15
CA ARG A 195 22.37 35.93 11.47
C ARG A 195 20.84 35.99 11.51
N VAL A 196 20.22 36.95 10.83
CA VAL A 196 18.75 37.05 10.72
C VAL A 196 18.20 35.89 9.88
N ASP A 197 18.84 35.59 8.75
CA ASP A 197 18.44 34.47 7.90
C ASP A 197 18.59 33.12 8.60
N LEU A 198 19.66 32.93 9.38
CA LEU A 198 19.87 31.74 10.21
C LEU A 198 18.72 31.56 11.20
N ARG A 199 18.39 32.57 12.00
CA ARG A 199 17.26 32.50 12.95
C ARG A 199 15.93 32.24 12.26
N ARG A 200 15.71 32.82 11.09
CA ARG A 200 14.51 32.61 10.27
C ARG A 200 14.42 31.16 9.80
N LEU A 201 15.51 30.60 9.28
CA LEU A 201 15.57 29.22 8.81
C LEU A 201 15.44 28.22 9.97
N GLU A 202 16.06 28.49 11.12
CA GLU A 202 15.89 27.70 12.33
C GLU A 202 14.43 27.69 12.79
N SER A 203 13.77 28.85 12.81
CA SER A 203 12.35 28.96 13.15
C SER A 203 11.47 28.17 12.18
N GLN A 204 11.78 28.21 10.87
CA GLN A 204 11.08 27.42 9.85
C GLN A 204 11.31 25.92 10.03
N LEU A 205 12.52 25.49 10.38
CA LEU A 205 12.86 24.10 10.63
C LEU A 205 12.09 23.56 11.84
N VAL A 206 12.10 24.31 12.96
CA VAL A 206 11.37 23.93 14.18
C VAL A 206 9.87 23.84 13.91
N ALA A 207 9.28 24.80 13.19
CA ALA A 207 7.88 24.75 12.81
C ALA A 207 7.56 23.54 11.92
N ALA A 208 8.40 23.26 10.91
CA ALA A 208 8.22 22.11 10.03
C ALA A 208 8.33 20.77 10.79
N GLN A 209 9.26 20.67 11.75
CA GLN A 209 9.39 19.50 12.61
C GLN A 209 8.15 19.30 13.48
N HIS A 210 7.64 20.37 14.09
CA HIS A 210 6.41 20.32 14.89
C HIS A 210 5.20 19.89 14.05
N ASP A 211 5.08 20.40 12.82
CA ASP A 211 4.02 20.01 11.88
C ASP A 211 4.10 18.54 11.47
N LEU A 212 5.33 18.03 11.26
CA LEU A 212 5.55 16.63 10.92
C LEU A 212 5.13 15.71 12.07
N ILE A 213 5.58 16.02 13.30
CA ILE A 213 5.20 15.26 14.50
C ILE A 213 3.68 15.30 14.71
N SER A 214 3.04 16.46 14.54
CA SER A 214 1.59 16.60 14.67
C SER A 214 0.82 15.75 13.64
N LYS A 215 1.33 15.66 12.40
CA LYS A 215 0.76 14.78 11.37
C LYS A 215 1.00 13.31 11.66
N GLU A 216 2.17 12.94 12.19
CA GLU A 216 2.47 11.57 12.59
C GLU A 216 1.55 11.10 13.73
N LEU A 217 1.28 11.96 14.71
CA LEU A 217 0.34 11.67 15.80
C LEU A 217 -1.08 11.42 15.28
N THR A 218 -1.59 12.30 14.42
CA THR A 218 -2.95 12.11 13.85
C THR A 218 -3.03 10.88 12.93
N ASN A 219 -1.99 10.60 12.15
CA ASN A 219 -1.91 9.38 11.35
C ASN A 219 -1.86 8.13 12.23
N HIS A 220 -1.12 8.16 13.34
CA HIS A 220 -1.07 7.06 14.30
C HIS A 220 -2.45 6.78 14.89
N GLU A 221 -3.19 7.81 15.29
CA GLU A 221 -4.58 7.67 15.76
C GLU A 221 -5.51 7.05 14.71
N ILE A 222 -5.40 7.47 13.44
CA ILE A 222 -6.19 6.90 12.35
C ILE A 222 -5.82 5.43 12.12
N VAL A 223 -4.54 5.10 12.12
CA VAL A 223 -4.06 3.73 11.96
C VAL A 223 -4.58 2.83 13.09
N GLU A 224 -4.56 3.30 14.34
CA GLU A 224 -5.10 2.53 15.46
C GLU A 224 -6.62 2.34 15.33
N LYS A 225 -7.37 3.37 14.92
CA LYS A 225 -8.81 3.24 14.62
C LYS A 225 -9.10 2.22 13.52
N LEU A 226 -8.32 2.22 12.44
CA LEU A 226 -8.47 1.25 11.35
C LEU A 226 -8.10 -0.17 11.82
N LYS A 227 -7.05 -0.32 12.63
CA LYS A 227 -6.70 -1.62 13.23
C LYS A 227 -7.81 -2.13 14.14
N ASP A 228 -8.44 -1.27 14.94
CA ASP A 228 -9.60 -1.63 15.76
C ASP A 228 -10.79 -2.06 14.91
N GLU A 229 -11.06 -1.34 13.81
CA GLU A 229 -12.13 -1.73 12.88
C GLU A 229 -11.85 -3.08 12.22
N ILE A 230 -10.61 -3.34 11.79
CA ILE A 230 -10.18 -4.63 11.27
C ILE A 230 -10.39 -5.71 12.34
N ARG A 231 -9.91 -5.51 13.57
CA ARG A 231 -10.12 -6.46 14.68
C ARG A 231 -11.60 -6.73 14.95
N ASN A 232 -12.43 -5.69 14.91
CA ASN A 232 -13.88 -5.80 15.10
C ASN A 232 -14.54 -6.58 13.96
N LEU A 233 -14.18 -6.29 12.71
CA LEU A 233 -14.65 -7.03 11.54
C LEU A 233 -14.19 -8.49 11.59
N GLU A 234 -12.93 -8.75 11.90
CA GLU A 234 -12.38 -10.10 12.09
C GLU A 234 -13.14 -10.84 13.20
N THR A 235 -13.46 -10.19 14.31
CA THR A 235 -14.26 -10.77 15.39
C THR A 235 -15.69 -11.05 14.93
N LYS A 236 -16.31 -10.16 14.16
CA LYS A 236 -17.64 -10.37 13.56
C LYS A 236 -17.62 -11.54 12.56
N PHE A 237 -16.57 -11.65 11.74
CA PHE A 237 -16.37 -12.76 10.81
C PHE A 237 -16.09 -14.08 11.53
N ALA A 238 -15.31 -14.07 12.60
CA ALA A 238 -15.04 -15.25 13.43
C ALA A 238 -16.33 -15.75 14.10
N ARG A 239 -17.12 -14.84 14.70
CA ARG A 239 -18.45 -15.17 15.25
C ARG A 239 -19.39 -15.68 14.17
N GLN A 240 -19.38 -15.11 12.97
CA GLN A 240 -20.14 -15.64 11.84
C GLN A 240 -19.65 -17.02 11.40
N ARG A 241 -18.36 -17.31 11.47
CA ARG A 241 -17.81 -18.63 11.16
C ARG A 241 -18.20 -19.68 12.21
N ASP A 242 -18.23 -19.31 13.49
CA ASP A 242 -18.48 -20.24 14.60
C ASP A 242 -19.97 -20.47 14.89
N PHE A 243 -20.85 -19.51 14.55
CA PHE A 243 -22.31 -19.60 14.76
C PHE A 243 -23.12 -19.92 13.48
N GLY A 244 -22.50 -20.45 12.42
CA GLY A 244 -23.23 -20.85 11.22
C GLY A 244 -23.78 -19.67 10.38
N GLY A 245 -23.05 -18.55 10.36
CA GLY A 245 -23.32 -17.39 9.53
C GLY A 245 -22.76 -17.52 8.10
N PRO A 246 -23.30 -16.74 7.15
CA PRO A 246 -23.30 -17.06 5.73
C PRO A 246 -21.89 -16.97 5.15
N LYS A 247 -21.37 -18.10 4.66
CA LYS A 247 -20.18 -18.13 3.81
C LYS A 247 -20.41 -17.18 2.63
N ILE A 248 -19.52 -16.22 2.48
CA ILE A 248 -19.42 -15.32 1.31
C ILE A 248 -18.89 -16.13 0.12
N HIS A 249 -19.70 -17.08 -0.31
CA HIS A 249 -19.81 -17.65 -1.64
C HIS A 249 -21.26 -18.12 -1.70
N GLY A 250 -22.07 -17.36 -2.44
CA GLY A 250 -23.48 -17.66 -2.64
C GLY A 250 -23.69 -19.14 -2.95
N ASP A 251 -24.76 -19.70 -2.38
CA ASP A 251 -25.39 -20.97 -2.75
C ASP A 251 -24.72 -22.28 -2.31
N SER A 252 -23.52 -22.27 -1.70
CA SER A 252 -22.79 -23.55 -1.49
C SER A 252 -22.95 -24.21 -0.11
N SER A 253 -23.38 -23.50 0.95
CA SER A 253 -23.43 -24.08 2.31
C SER A 253 -24.74 -24.81 2.62
N GLU A 254 -25.89 -24.32 2.13
CA GLU A 254 -27.13 -25.11 2.16
C GLU A 254 -26.97 -26.37 1.31
N LEU A 255 -26.22 -26.29 0.20
CA LEU A 255 -25.88 -27.45 -0.58
C LEU A 255 -25.05 -28.45 0.22
N CYS A 256 -24.17 -28.06 1.14
CA CYS A 256 -23.30 -29.02 1.82
C CYS A 256 -24.08 -29.92 2.80
N ASP A 257 -24.99 -29.34 3.60
CA ASP A 257 -25.89 -30.10 4.48
C ASP A 257 -26.97 -30.83 3.67
N ASN A 258 -27.48 -30.19 2.61
CA ASN A 258 -28.39 -30.85 1.68
C ASN A 258 -27.71 -31.98 0.93
N ILE A 259 -26.40 -31.94 0.62
CA ILE A 259 -25.70 -32.99 -0.12
C ILE A 259 -25.59 -34.26 0.73
N GLU A 260 -25.34 -34.15 2.03
CA GLU A 260 -25.31 -35.32 2.92
C GLU A 260 -26.70 -35.93 3.07
N TYR A 261 -27.74 -35.11 3.28
CA TYR A 261 -29.12 -35.55 3.29
C TYR A 261 -29.52 -36.21 1.97
N LEU A 262 -29.21 -35.55 0.85
CA LEU A 262 -29.55 -35.98 -0.50
C LEU A 262 -28.84 -37.30 -0.84
N LYS A 263 -27.57 -37.46 -0.45
CA LYS A 263 -26.83 -38.73 -0.56
C LYS A 263 -27.57 -39.86 0.16
N ASN A 264 -28.02 -39.62 1.39
CA ASN A 264 -28.74 -40.63 2.19
C ASN A 264 -30.10 -40.99 1.57
N VAL A 265 -30.86 -39.99 1.10
CA VAL A 265 -32.17 -40.21 0.46
C VAL A 265 -32.01 -40.92 -0.90
N PHE A 266 -31.02 -40.58 -1.72
CA PHE A 266 -30.74 -41.29 -2.98
C PHE A 266 -30.32 -42.75 -2.73
N GLN A 267 -29.46 -42.99 -1.75
CA GLN A 267 -29.04 -44.34 -1.39
C GLN A 267 -30.24 -45.18 -0.94
N GLN A 268 -31.16 -44.59 -0.17
CA GLN A 268 -32.37 -45.26 0.25
C GLN A 268 -33.35 -45.49 -0.91
N LEU A 269 -33.49 -44.54 -1.83
CA LEU A 269 -34.34 -44.66 -3.02
C LEU A 269 -33.92 -45.83 -3.92
N ILE A 270 -32.60 -45.99 -4.14
CA ILE A 270 -32.04 -47.07 -4.96
C ILE A 270 -32.20 -48.43 -4.29
N ARG A 271 -32.05 -48.50 -2.95
CA ARG A 271 -32.19 -49.74 -2.17
C ARG A 271 -33.64 -50.14 -1.89
N CYS A 272 -34.57 -49.18 -1.92
CA CYS A 272 -35.97 -49.44 -1.67
C CYS A 272 -36.56 -50.27 -2.83
N THR A 273 -37.22 -51.38 -2.50
CA THR A 273 -37.93 -52.22 -3.49
C THR A 273 -39.41 -51.84 -3.59
N GLU A 274 -39.97 -51.20 -2.56
CA GLU A 274 -41.39 -50.86 -2.51
C GLU A 274 -41.71 -49.55 -3.25
N PRO A 275 -42.56 -49.57 -4.29
CA PRO A 275 -42.86 -48.39 -5.09
C PRO A 275 -43.59 -47.28 -4.32
N ARG A 276 -44.32 -47.62 -3.26
CA ARG A 276 -45.04 -46.66 -2.40
C ARG A 276 -44.08 -45.86 -1.52
N ALA A 277 -43.02 -46.47 -1.01
CA ALA A 277 -42.00 -45.82 -0.19
C ALA A 277 -41.02 -44.94 -1.00
N LYS A 278 -40.90 -45.17 -2.32
CA LYS A 278 -40.09 -44.32 -3.22
C LYS A 278 -40.72 -42.95 -3.49
N LEU A 279 -42.05 -42.84 -3.52
CA LEU A 279 -42.76 -41.57 -3.78
C LEU A 279 -42.37 -40.44 -2.80
N PRO A 280 -42.40 -40.64 -1.46
CA PRO A 280 -41.97 -39.60 -0.54
C PRO A 280 -40.48 -39.28 -0.64
N MET A 281 -39.63 -40.25 -0.99
CA MET A 281 -38.19 -40.03 -1.21
C MET A 281 -37.92 -39.19 -2.47
N ILE A 282 -38.61 -39.46 -3.58
CA ILE A 282 -38.53 -38.64 -4.80
C ILE A 282 -39.01 -37.22 -4.51
N LYS A 283 -40.13 -37.07 -3.78
CA LYS A 283 -40.64 -35.76 -3.39
C LYS A 283 -39.67 -34.99 -2.47
N ALA A 284 -38.96 -35.69 -1.58
CA ALA A 284 -37.92 -35.11 -0.75
C ALA A 284 -36.70 -34.67 -1.57
N ILE A 285 -36.26 -35.47 -2.56
CA ILE A 285 -35.19 -35.12 -3.50
C ILE A 285 -35.56 -33.87 -4.31
N CYS A 286 -36.75 -33.81 -4.89
CA CYS A 286 -37.17 -32.65 -5.68
C CYS A 286 -37.23 -31.37 -4.83
N ARG A 287 -37.64 -31.48 -3.56
CA ARG A 287 -37.64 -30.34 -2.62
C ARG A 287 -36.22 -29.91 -2.24
N ALA A 288 -35.34 -30.86 -1.93
CA ALA A 288 -33.93 -30.58 -1.61
C ALA A 288 -33.18 -29.95 -2.78
N LEU A 289 -33.55 -30.29 -4.03
CA LEU A 289 -33.03 -29.70 -5.26
C LEU A 289 -33.76 -28.42 -5.70
N LYS A 290 -34.69 -27.90 -4.89
CA LYS A 290 -35.45 -26.66 -5.15
C LYS A 290 -36.24 -26.68 -6.47
N PHE A 291 -36.80 -27.84 -6.85
CA PHE A 291 -37.68 -27.94 -8.02
C PHE A 291 -38.94 -27.11 -7.83
N THR A 292 -39.41 -26.50 -8.91
CA THR A 292 -40.70 -25.81 -8.92
C THR A 292 -41.86 -26.79 -8.74
N PRO A 293 -43.04 -26.34 -8.26
CA PRO A 293 -44.20 -27.22 -8.10
C PRO A 293 -44.60 -27.93 -9.39
N LYS A 294 -44.42 -27.28 -10.55
CA LYS A 294 -44.69 -27.85 -11.88
C LYS A 294 -43.75 -29.00 -12.21
N GLU A 295 -42.44 -28.81 -12.00
CA GLU A 295 -41.43 -29.85 -12.22
C GLU A 295 -41.64 -31.05 -11.27
N ILE A 296 -42.08 -30.79 -10.03
CA ILE A 296 -42.43 -31.85 -9.09
C ILE A 296 -43.60 -32.69 -9.63
N ASP A 297 -44.65 -32.06 -10.14
CA ASP A 297 -45.83 -32.76 -10.65
C ASP A 297 -45.51 -33.57 -11.93
N GLU A 298 -44.69 -33.04 -12.83
CA GLU A 298 -44.22 -33.74 -14.04
C GLU A 298 -43.40 -34.99 -13.68
N VAL A 299 -42.44 -34.88 -12.75
CA VAL A 299 -41.63 -36.02 -12.28
C VAL A 299 -42.51 -37.09 -11.62
N MET A 300 -43.49 -36.67 -10.82
CA MET A 300 -44.41 -37.60 -10.15
C MET A 300 -45.36 -38.29 -11.13
N GLN A 301 -45.77 -37.61 -12.21
CA GLN A 301 -46.58 -38.19 -13.27
C GLN A 301 -45.78 -39.21 -14.11
N CYS A 302 -44.53 -38.90 -14.43
CA CYS A 302 -43.61 -39.84 -15.09
C CYS A 302 -43.38 -41.10 -14.23
N TYR A 303 -43.17 -40.93 -12.92
CA TYR A 303 -42.99 -42.07 -12.02
C TYR A 303 -44.24 -42.93 -11.92
N LYS A 304 -45.43 -42.34 -11.81
CA LYS A 304 -46.72 -43.07 -11.79
C LYS A 304 -46.95 -43.86 -13.09
N HIS A 305 -46.59 -43.27 -14.23
CA HIS A 305 -46.69 -43.96 -15.51
C HIS A 305 -45.71 -45.15 -15.56
N ALA A 306 -44.46 -44.96 -15.15
CA ALA A 306 -43.46 -46.03 -15.10
C ALA A 306 -43.83 -47.16 -14.11
N SER A 307 -44.41 -46.84 -12.95
CA SER A 307 -44.84 -47.84 -11.97
C SER A 307 -46.03 -48.67 -12.44
N ASN A 308 -46.91 -48.10 -13.28
CA ASN A 308 -48.07 -48.80 -13.82
C ASN A 308 -47.71 -49.68 -15.02
N VAL A 309 -46.67 -49.34 -15.78
CA VAL A 309 -46.21 -50.11 -16.94
C VAL A 309 -45.32 -51.29 -16.54
N PHE A 310 -44.65 -51.24 -15.38
CA PHE A 310 -43.81 -52.34 -14.88
C PHE A 310 -44.03 -52.60 -13.37
N PRO A 311 -45.13 -53.27 -12.99
CA PRO A 311 -45.44 -53.53 -11.59
C PRO A 311 -44.52 -54.58 -10.94
N ASP A 312 -43.75 -55.37 -11.71
CA ASP A 312 -43.15 -56.61 -11.20
C ASP A 312 -41.72 -56.92 -11.71
N ARG A 313 -40.88 -55.89 -11.90
CA ARG A 313 -39.45 -56.12 -12.21
C ARG A 313 -38.61 -56.07 -10.95
N ASN A 314 -38.50 -57.23 -10.31
CA ASN A 314 -37.52 -57.54 -9.29
C ASN A 314 -36.08 -57.33 -9.85
N PRO A 315 -35.20 -56.49 -9.24
CA PRO A 315 -33.92 -56.11 -9.84
C PRO A 315 -32.90 -57.25 -10.00
N THR A 316 -33.14 -58.41 -9.39
CA THR A 316 -32.24 -59.57 -9.45
C THR A 316 -32.39 -60.43 -10.71
N SER A 317 -33.38 -60.14 -11.56
CA SER A 317 -33.65 -60.94 -12.77
C SER A 317 -33.04 -60.38 -14.07
N ILE A 318 -32.39 -59.21 -14.03
CA ILE A 318 -31.82 -58.56 -15.23
C ILE A 318 -30.41 -59.09 -15.58
N ILE A 319 -29.77 -59.90 -14.73
CA ILE A 319 -28.43 -60.46 -15.04
C ILE A 319 -28.50 -61.75 -15.90
N LYS A 320 -29.69 -62.34 -16.14
CA LYS A 320 -29.79 -63.63 -16.88
C LYS A 320 -30.90 -63.71 -17.93
N LYS A 321 -31.21 -62.62 -18.64
CA LYS A 321 -31.95 -62.76 -19.90
C LYS A 321 -31.10 -62.28 -21.06
N GLU A 322 -30.78 -63.24 -21.91
CA GLU A 322 -30.17 -63.13 -23.22
C GLU A 322 -30.58 -61.83 -23.92
N TYR A 323 -29.60 -60.97 -24.17
CA TYR A 323 -29.73 -59.95 -25.21
C TYR A 323 -29.53 -60.67 -26.55
N PRO A 324 -30.47 -60.59 -27.50
CA PRO A 324 -30.13 -60.87 -28.89
C PRO A 324 -29.11 -59.83 -29.35
N ASP A 325 -28.07 -60.30 -30.03
CA ASP A 325 -26.91 -59.56 -30.56
C ASP A 325 -27.28 -58.51 -31.61
N SER A 326 -28.03 -57.48 -31.25
CA SER A 326 -28.27 -56.32 -32.13
C SER A 326 -27.82 -55.02 -31.49
N CYS A 327 -26.54 -54.72 -31.71
CA CYS A 327 -25.90 -53.40 -31.79
C CYS A 327 -26.69 -52.19 -31.25
N LEU A 328 -26.33 -51.71 -30.04
CA LEU A 328 -26.59 -50.32 -29.64
C LEU A 328 -25.65 -49.39 -30.41
N LYS A 329 -26.18 -48.69 -31.42
CA LYS A 329 -25.51 -47.54 -32.04
C LYS A 329 -25.85 -46.27 -31.25
N CYS A 330 -24.84 -45.46 -30.96
CA CYS A 330 -25.03 -44.14 -30.36
C CYS A 330 -25.88 -43.25 -31.29
N ALA A 331 -27.01 -42.74 -30.82
CA ALA A 331 -27.97 -41.95 -31.60
C ALA A 331 -27.39 -40.62 -32.13
N THR A 332 -26.25 -40.16 -31.61
CA THR A 332 -25.60 -38.91 -32.02
C THR A 332 -24.35 -39.08 -32.87
N CYS A 333 -23.71 -40.26 -32.92
CA CYS A 333 -22.49 -40.43 -33.71
C CYS A 333 -22.37 -41.74 -34.50
N GLY A 334 -23.36 -42.65 -34.42
CA GLY A 334 -23.44 -43.85 -35.26
C GLY A 334 -22.33 -44.89 -35.09
N LYS A 335 -21.31 -44.63 -34.26
CA LYS A 335 -20.22 -45.57 -33.98
C LYS A 335 -20.67 -46.62 -32.97
N ALA A 336 -20.28 -47.86 -33.22
CA ALA A 336 -20.47 -48.99 -32.31
C ALA A 336 -19.59 -48.77 -31.07
N LEU A 337 -20.21 -48.78 -29.89
CA LEU A 337 -19.48 -48.88 -28.63
C LEU A 337 -18.94 -50.30 -28.51
N LEU A 338 -17.64 -50.47 -28.73
CA LEU A 338 -16.94 -51.71 -28.40
C LEU A 338 -16.99 -51.91 -26.87
N ARG A 339 -17.21 -53.17 -26.48
CA ARG A 339 -17.34 -53.62 -25.08
C ARG A 339 -16.12 -53.30 -24.23
#